data_AF-A0A482ZM22-F1
#
_entry.id   AF-A0A482ZM22-F1
#
_cell.length_a   1.000
_cell.length_b   1.000
_cell.length_c   1.000
_cell.angle_alpha   90.00
_cell.angle_beta   90.00
_cell.angle_gamma   90.00
#
_symmetry.space_group_name_H-M   'P 1'
#
loop_
_entity.id
_entity.type
_entity.pdbx_description
1 polymer ?
#
loop_
_entity_poly.entity_id
_entity_poly.type
_entity_poly.pdbx_seq_one_letter_code
_entity_poly.pdbx_strand_id
1 'polypeptide(L)'
;MKDPHVISVSPCKDNIVYGVADFKSITETFTPVLERLLLDRINAPRIIIFCERIMLCSTLYEFFRSGLGECFTEPVDAPDLSRFRLVEMFSSCTPDSVRRQIIKSFCTPSASLRVVCATIAFGMGVDCPDVRQVITFGIPEDVETYIQQIGRAGRDGKPSLALLLKLPIGKRKISNNMKDYAKNSEICRRKVLFNDMDGHVHKEKIPKCLCCDICGKKCDCKNCENSNSSFVML
;
A
#
# COMPACT_ATOMS: atom_id res chain seq x y z
N MET A 1 -38.47 0.06 -7.66
CA MET A 1 -38.20 -0.04 -6.21
C MET A 1 -38.90 1.14 -5.55
N LYS A 2 -39.91 0.92 -4.69
CA LYS A 2 -40.57 1.99 -3.95
C LYS A 2 -39.96 1.98 -2.54
N ASP A 3 -39.36 3.09 -2.13
CA ASP A 3 -38.73 3.33 -0.82
C ASP A 3 -37.47 2.47 -0.50
N PRO A 4 -36.31 2.78 -1.11
CA PRO A 4 -35.07 2.10 -0.77
C PRO A 4 -34.50 2.60 0.56
N HIS A 5 -34.18 1.69 1.48
CA HIS A 5 -33.37 2.03 2.65
C HIS A 5 -31.93 2.33 2.24
N VAL A 6 -31.50 3.57 2.46
CA VAL A 6 -30.12 4.00 2.20
C VAL A 6 -29.29 3.77 3.47
N ILE A 7 -28.32 2.86 3.38
CA ILE A 7 -27.30 2.67 4.43
C ILE A 7 -26.01 3.27 3.93
N SER A 8 -25.49 4.27 4.65
CA SER A 8 -24.18 4.86 4.38
C SER A 8 -23.18 4.48 5.47
N VAL A 9 -22.00 4.04 5.04
CA VAL A 9 -20.90 3.65 5.93
C VAL A 9 -19.62 4.32 5.44
N SER A 10 -18.90 4.96 6.36
CA SER A 10 -17.61 5.59 6.04
C SER A 10 -16.59 4.55 5.56
N PRO A 11 -15.84 4.83 4.47
CA PRO A 11 -14.74 3.97 4.03
C PRO A 11 -13.48 4.12 4.91
N CYS A 12 -13.47 5.04 5.89
CA CYS A 12 -12.33 5.27 6.77
C CYS A 12 -12.12 4.09 7.74
N LYS A 13 -10.91 3.51 7.73
CA LYS A 13 -10.54 2.37 8.57
C LYS A 13 -9.66 2.81 9.73
N ASP A 14 -10.03 2.45 10.96
CA ASP A 14 -9.32 2.89 12.16
C ASP A 14 -7.92 2.27 12.28
N ASN A 15 -7.70 1.08 11.73
CA ASN A 15 -6.46 0.32 11.80
C ASN A 15 -5.39 0.67 10.74
N ILE A 16 -5.64 1.66 9.87
CA ILE A 16 -4.69 2.09 8.83
C ILE A 16 -4.03 3.41 9.23
N VAL A 17 -2.70 3.42 9.32
CA VAL A 17 -1.92 4.66 9.40
C VAL A 17 -1.75 5.23 7.99
N TYR A 18 -2.00 6.52 7.79
CA TYR A 18 -1.86 7.18 6.49
C TYR A 18 -0.61 8.05 6.44
N GLY A 19 0.18 7.97 5.37
CA GLY A 19 1.38 8.79 5.20
C GLY A 19 1.58 9.28 3.78
N VAL A 20 2.29 10.39 3.63
CA VAL A 20 2.75 10.91 2.35
C VAL A 20 4.24 11.24 2.47
N ALA A 21 5.04 10.77 1.52
CA ALA A 21 6.47 11.06 1.45
C ALA A 21 6.89 11.46 0.03
N ASP A 22 7.93 12.28 -0.09
CA ASP A 22 8.57 12.56 -1.38
C ASP A 22 9.44 11.38 -1.80
N PHE A 23 9.28 10.93 -3.03
CA PHE A 23 10.13 9.89 -3.59
C PHE A 23 11.51 10.47 -3.88
N LYS A 24 12.56 9.79 -3.41
CA LYS A 24 13.96 10.19 -3.65
C LYS A 24 14.60 9.32 -4.73
N SER A 25 14.78 8.03 -4.44
CA SER A 25 15.28 7.03 -5.39
C SER A 25 14.69 5.66 -5.08
N ILE A 26 14.72 4.74 -6.06
CA ILE A 26 14.23 3.36 -5.84
C ILE A 26 15.02 2.69 -4.73
N THR A 27 16.35 2.81 -4.77
CA THR A 27 17.25 2.21 -3.78
C THR A 27 16.92 2.71 -2.38
N GLU A 28 16.95 4.02 -2.14
CA GLU A 28 16.68 4.56 -0.79
C GLU A 28 15.28 4.19 -0.30
N THR A 29 14.29 4.22 -1.20
CA THR A 29 12.89 4.00 -0.85
C THR A 29 12.58 2.53 -0.59
N PHE A 30 13.14 1.59 -1.37
CA PHE A 30 12.71 0.19 -1.35
C PHE A 30 13.76 -0.80 -0.82
N THR A 31 14.99 -0.36 -0.54
CA THR A 31 15.99 -1.18 0.18
C THR A 31 15.46 -1.71 1.52
N PRO A 32 14.78 -0.93 2.38
CA PRO A 32 14.22 -1.46 3.64
C PRO A 32 13.22 -2.60 3.43
N VAL A 33 12.42 -2.53 2.35
CA VAL A 33 11.49 -3.61 1.96
C VAL A 33 12.26 -4.83 1.46
N LEU A 34 13.30 -4.62 0.65
CA LEU A 34 14.18 -5.68 0.16
C LEU A 34 14.89 -6.41 1.30
N GLU A 35 15.50 -5.67 2.23
CA GLU A 35 16.15 -6.22 3.42
C GLU A 35 15.16 -7.02 4.26
N ARG A 36 13.92 -6.54 4.40
CA ARG A 36 12.88 -7.28 5.10
C ARG A 36 12.53 -8.60 4.43
N LEU A 37 12.49 -8.63 3.09
CA LEU A 37 12.25 -9.86 2.34
C LEU A 37 13.42 -10.85 2.47
N LEU A 38 14.66 -10.36 2.50
CA LEU A 38 15.85 -11.18 2.73
C LEU A 38 15.84 -11.78 4.14
N LEU A 39 15.48 -11.01 5.16
CA LEU A 39 15.48 -11.44 6.56
C LEU A 39 14.29 -12.31 6.93
N ASP A 40 13.07 -11.83 6.70
CA ASP A 40 11.86 -12.48 7.20
C ASP A 40 11.28 -13.51 6.22
N ARG A 41 11.69 -13.46 4.94
CA ARG A 41 11.27 -14.43 3.91
C ARG A 41 9.74 -14.52 3.81
N ILE A 42 9.17 -15.72 3.98
CA ILE A 42 7.71 -15.96 4.01
C ILE A 42 7.00 -15.26 5.16
N ASN A 43 7.72 -14.80 6.19
CA ASN A 43 7.14 -14.08 7.32
C ASN A 43 7.12 -12.56 7.11
N ALA A 44 7.82 -12.04 6.09
CA ALA A 44 7.88 -10.60 5.78
C ALA A 44 6.47 -10.06 5.53
N PRO A 45 6.05 -8.86 5.94
CA PRO A 45 4.67 -8.37 5.73
C PRO A 45 4.19 -8.45 4.27
N ARG A 46 2.88 -8.66 4.05
CA ARG A 46 2.30 -8.56 2.69
C ARG A 46 2.16 -7.11 2.26
N ILE A 47 2.69 -6.79 1.09
CA ILE A 47 2.75 -5.43 0.55
C ILE A 47 2.18 -5.40 -0.87
N ILE A 48 1.30 -4.43 -1.13
CA ILE A 48 0.90 -4.08 -2.50
C ILE A 48 1.54 -2.75 -2.84
N ILE A 49 2.27 -2.68 -3.96
CA ILE A 49 2.82 -1.44 -4.50
C ILE A 49 2.05 -1.08 -5.76
N PHE A 50 1.16 -0.09 -5.68
CA PHE A 50 0.43 0.44 -6.82
C PHE A 50 1.29 1.42 -7.59
N CYS A 51 1.77 1.03 -8.76
CA CYS A 51 2.47 1.91 -9.68
C CYS A 51 1.50 2.55 -10.68
N GLU A 52 1.75 3.82 -11.00
CA GLU A 52 0.99 4.55 -12.01
C GLU A 52 1.13 3.97 -13.43
N ARG A 53 2.25 3.31 -13.73
CA ARG A 53 2.59 2.84 -15.08
C ARG A 53 3.19 1.45 -15.01
N ILE A 54 2.93 0.66 -16.05
CA ILE A 54 3.52 -0.68 -16.20
C ILE A 54 5.06 -0.64 -16.18
N MET A 55 5.68 0.40 -16.75
CA MET A 55 7.13 0.57 -16.72
C MET A 55 7.67 0.71 -15.29
N LEU A 56 6.97 1.44 -14.42
CA LEU A 56 7.37 1.56 -13.01
C LEU A 56 7.18 0.23 -12.26
N CYS A 57 6.13 -0.55 -12.56
CA CYS A 57 6.01 -1.91 -12.04
C CYS A 57 7.22 -2.76 -12.44
N SER A 58 7.62 -2.70 -13.72
CA SER A 58 8.76 -3.46 -14.23
C SER A 58 10.06 -3.03 -13.57
N THR A 59 10.31 -1.73 -13.43
CA THR A 59 11.53 -1.23 -12.76
C THR A 59 11.61 -1.67 -11.30
N LEU A 60 10.50 -1.60 -10.55
CA LEU A 60 10.48 -2.08 -9.17
C LEU A 60 10.62 -3.60 -9.08
N TYR A 61 9.97 -4.34 -9.96
CA TYR A 61 10.11 -5.79 -10.02
C TYR A 61 11.57 -6.19 -10.27
N GLU A 62 12.24 -5.56 -11.23
CA GLU A 62 13.66 -5.82 -11.51
C GLU A 62 14.58 -5.39 -10.36
N PHE A 63 14.26 -4.30 -9.65
CA PHE A 63 14.97 -3.92 -8.43
C PHE A 63 14.90 -5.02 -7.35
N PHE A 64 13.71 -5.53 -7.05
CA PHE A 64 13.56 -6.61 -6.08
C PHE A 64 14.17 -7.92 -6.56
N ARG A 65 13.97 -8.29 -7.84
CA ARG A 65 14.52 -9.50 -8.43
C ARG A 65 16.05 -9.50 -8.35
N SER A 66 16.68 -8.40 -8.77
CA SER A 66 18.14 -8.26 -8.74
C SER A 66 18.67 -8.21 -7.32
N GLY A 67 18.00 -7.49 -6.42
CA GLY A 67 18.40 -7.37 -5.01
C GLY A 67 18.24 -8.66 -4.21
N LEU A 68 17.24 -9.49 -4.54
CA LEU A 68 17.04 -10.79 -3.91
C LEU A 68 17.99 -11.86 -4.47
N GLY A 69 18.38 -11.80 -5.75
CA GLY A 69 19.30 -12.76 -6.35
C GLY A 69 18.85 -14.22 -6.16
N GLU A 70 19.72 -15.08 -5.64
CA GLU A 70 19.41 -16.50 -5.32
C GLU A 70 18.26 -16.65 -4.31
N CYS A 71 18.07 -15.64 -3.47
CA CYS A 71 17.00 -15.55 -2.49
C CYS A 71 15.64 -15.11 -3.08
N PHE A 72 15.48 -15.00 -4.41
CA PHE A 72 14.24 -14.53 -5.04
C PHE A 72 13.05 -15.48 -4.85
N THR A 73 13.32 -16.78 -4.71
CA THR A 73 12.32 -17.82 -4.49
C THR A 73 12.35 -18.36 -3.07
N GLU A 74 11.24 -18.95 -2.65
CA GLU A 74 11.11 -19.73 -1.42
C GLU A 74 10.53 -21.13 -1.73
N PRO A 75 11.22 -22.22 -1.32
CA PRO A 75 12.54 -22.22 -0.69
C PRO A 75 13.61 -21.62 -1.62
N VAL A 76 14.73 -21.16 -1.06
CA VAL A 76 15.88 -20.68 -1.83
C VAL A 76 16.25 -21.72 -2.88
N ASP A 77 16.64 -21.27 -4.08
CA ASP A 77 16.95 -22.11 -5.25
C ASP A 77 15.77 -22.89 -5.87
N ALA A 78 14.54 -22.68 -5.39
CA ALA A 78 13.37 -23.24 -6.07
C ALA A 78 13.27 -22.68 -7.51
N PRO A 79 12.67 -23.44 -8.46
CA PRO A 79 12.48 -22.98 -9.83
C PRO A 79 11.79 -21.62 -9.88
N ASP A 80 12.21 -20.76 -10.82
CA ASP A 80 11.68 -19.41 -11.00
C ASP A 80 10.24 -19.42 -11.57
N LEU A 81 9.30 -19.85 -10.73
CA LEU A 81 7.88 -19.98 -11.01
C LEU A 81 7.07 -19.13 -10.03
N SER A 82 5.96 -18.55 -10.51
CA SER A 82 5.11 -17.62 -9.75
C SER A 82 4.65 -18.12 -8.37
N ARG A 83 4.59 -19.44 -8.14
CA ARG A 83 4.24 -20.03 -6.83
C ARG A 83 5.36 -19.97 -5.79
N PHE A 84 6.62 -19.83 -6.21
CA PHE A 84 7.79 -19.81 -5.32
C PHE A 84 8.35 -18.41 -5.13
N ARG A 85 8.04 -17.44 -6.00
CA ARG A 85 8.59 -16.09 -5.92
C ARG A 85 8.10 -15.33 -4.69
N LEU A 86 9.00 -14.54 -4.10
CA LEU A 86 8.66 -13.58 -3.04
C LEU A 86 8.00 -12.31 -3.58
N VAL A 87 8.28 -11.96 -4.85
CA VAL A 87 7.79 -10.73 -5.51
C VAL A 87 7.23 -11.05 -6.90
N GLU A 88 6.11 -10.43 -7.26
CA GLU A 88 5.48 -10.57 -8.58
C GLU A 88 5.04 -9.23 -9.18
N MET A 89 4.93 -9.20 -10.51
CA MET A 89 4.36 -8.08 -11.26
C MET A 89 2.93 -8.39 -11.69
N PHE A 90 2.00 -7.46 -11.44
CA PHE A 90 0.60 -7.58 -11.85
C PHE A 90 0.14 -6.36 -12.66
N SER A 91 -0.31 -6.58 -13.89
CA SER A 91 -0.79 -5.50 -14.76
C SER A 91 -1.91 -5.96 -15.71
N SER A 92 -2.41 -5.04 -16.53
CA SER A 92 -3.32 -5.35 -17.63
C SER A 92 -2.69 -6.25 -18.70
N CYS A 93 -1.36 -6.39 -18.74
CA CYS A 93 -0.66 -7.29 -19.67
C CYS A 93 -0.39 -8.68 -19.07
N THR A 94 -0.64 -8.91 -17.79
CA THR A 94 -0.44 -10.22 -17.15
C THR A 94 -1.44 -11.24 -17.72
N PRO A 95 -1.05 -12.41 -18.24
CA PRO A 95 -1.99 -13.42 -18.75
C PRO A 95 -2.95 -13.93 -17.67
N ASP A 96 -4.19 -14.26 -18.02
CA ASP A 96 -5.23 -14.63 -17.03
C ASP A 96 -4.88 -15.86 -16.18
N SER A 97 -4.18 -16.84 -16.76
CA SER A 97 -3.66 -18.00 -16.02
C SER A 97 -2.69 -17.56 -14.92
N VAL A 98 -1.78 -16.64 -15.24
CA VAL A 98 -0.80 -16.08 -14.32
C VAL A 98 -1.49 -15.18 -13.29
N ARG A 99 -2.47 -14.37 -13.68
CA ARG A 99 -3.26 -13.54 -12.74
C ARG A 99 -3.89 -14.37 -11.63
N ARG A 100 -4.57 -15.48 -11.99
CA ARG A 100 -5.18 -16.38 -11.01
C ARG A 100 -4.16 -16.99 -10.06
N GLN A 101 -2.98 -17.34 -10.58
CA GLN A 101 -1.89 -17.87 -9.75
C GLN A 101 -1.34 -16.82 -8.79
N ILE A 102 -1.05 -15.59 -9.26
CA ILE A 102 -0.57 -14.50 -8.41
C ILE A 102 -1.58 -14.20 -7.30
N ILE A 103 -2.87 -14.08 -7.64
CA ILE A 103 -3.92 -13.81 -6.64
C ILE A 103 -4.00 -14.95 -5.63
N LYS A 104 -4.00 -16.21 -6.08
CA LYS A 104 -4.02 -17.38 -5.20
C LYS A 104 -2.80 -17.39 -4.27
N SER A 105 -1.60 -17.21 -4.80
CA SER A 105 -0.37 -17.15 -4.00
C SER A 105 -0.42 -16.00 -3.00
N PHE A 106 -0.80 -14.80 -3.43
CA PHE A 106 -0.82 -13.62 -2.55
C PHE A 106 -1.85 -13.69 -1.44
N CYS A 107 -2.94 -14.45 -1.62
CA CYS A 107 -4.02 -14.59 -0.62
C CYS A 107 -3.87 -15.83 0.26
N THR A 108 -2.93 -16.73 -0.02
CA THR A 108 -2.75 -17.98 0.75
C THR A 108 -1.72 -17.76 1.87
N PRO A 109 -2.09 -17.82 3.17
CA PRO A 109 -1.20 -17.52 4.31
C PRO A 109 0.20 -18.15 4.25
N SER A 110 0.27 -19.41 3.81
CA SER A 110 1.50 -20.20 3.74
C SER A 110 2.28 -20.09 2.42
N ALA A 111 1.82 -19.27 1.47
CA ALA A 111 2.49 -19.11 0.18
C ALA A 111 3.61 -18.07 0.24
N SER A 112 4.57 -18.22 -0.67
CA SER A 112 5.82 -17.45 -0.70
C SER A 112 5.62 -15.97 -1.04
N LEU A 113 4.60 -15.63 -1.83
CA LEU A 113 4.46 -14.28 -2.41
C LEU A 113 4.13 -13.23 -1.35
N ARG A 114 5.03 -12.26 -1.15
CA ARG A 114 4.91 -11.19 -0.14
C ARG A 114 4.72 -9.80 -0.73
N VAL A 115 5.28 -9.51 -1.91
CA VAL A 115 5.15 -8.19 -2.55
C VAL A 115 4.57 -8.31 -3.95
N VAL A 116 3.58 -7.47 -4.26
CA VAL A 116 3.03 -7.35 -5.62
C VAL A 116 3.22 -5.92 -6.13
N CYS A 117 4.00 -5.79 -7.21
CA CYS A 117 4.13 -4.55 -7.98
C CYS A 117 2.99 -4.49 -9.00
N ALA A 118 1.95 -3.70 -8.70
CA ALA A 118 0.68 -3.73 -9.38
C ALA A 118 0.34 -2.41 -10.09
N THR A 119 -0.32 -2.46 -11.25
CA THR A 119 -1.14 -1.31 -11.69
C THR A 119 -2.54 -1.39 -11.07
N ILE A 120 -3.40 -0.41 -11.36
CA ILE A 120 -4.82 -0.38 -10.90
C ILE A 120 -5.56 -1.69 -11.26
N ALA A 121 -5.09 -2.45 -12.25
CA ALA A 121 -5.67 -3.74 -12.66
C ALA A 121 -5.70 -4.80 -11.55
N PHE A 122 -4.83 -4.74 -10.53
CA PHE A 122 -4.91 -5.63 -9.36
C PHE A 122 -6.15 -5.34 -8.47
N GLY A 123 -6.87 -4.28 -8.82
CA GLY A 123 -8.02 -3.73 -8.14
C GLY A 123 -9.25 -4.64 -8.07
N MET A 124 -9.52 -5.40 -9.12
CA MET A 124 -10.83 -6.02 -9.29
C MET A 124 -10.85 -7.43 -8.70
N GLY A 125 -11.63 -7.63 -7.63
CA GLY A 125 -11.96 -8.97 -7.10
C GLY A 125 -10.90 -9.66 -6.23
N VAL A 126 -9.79 -8.99 -5.90
CA VAL A 126 -8.79 -9.52 -4.94
C VAL A 126 -9.21 -9.20 -3.52
N ASP A 127 -9.40 -10.23 -2.70
CA ASP A 127 -9.65 -10.12 -1.27
C ASP A 127 -8.56 -10.83 -0.47
N CYS A 128 -7.55 -10.07 -0.06
CA CYS A 128 -6.46 -10.53 0.78
C CYS A 128 -6.56 -9.82 2.14
N PRO A 129 -7.01 -10.51 3.20
CA PRO A 129 -7.37 -9.84 4.45
C PRO A 129 -6.17 -9.23 5.19
N ASP A 130 -5.00 -9.83 5.06
CA ASP A 130 -3.79 -9.59 5.85
C ASP A 130 -2.72 -8.72 5.15
N VAL A 131 -3.13 -7.82 4.26
CA VAL A 131 -2.23 -6.84 3.64
C VAL A 131 -1.79 -5.81 4.68
N ARG A 132 -0.49 -5.79 5.00
CA ARG A 132 0.11 -4.93 6.03
C ARG A 132 0.48 -3.55 5.51
N GLN A 133 0.82 -3.46 4.22
CA GLN A 133 1.16 -2.18 3.63
C GLN A 133 0.60 -2.06 2.22
N VAL A 134 0.07 -0.88 1.92
CA VAL A 134 -0.23 -0.44 0.56
C VAL A 134 0.60 0.79 0.28
N ILE A 135 1.44 0.72 -0.75
CA ILE A 135 2.27 1.82 -1.22
C ILE A 135 1.69 2.28 -2.56
N THR A 136 1.21 3.50 -2.64
CA THR A 136 0.84 4.12 -3.91
C THR A 136 2.04 4.88 -4.44
N PHE A 137 2.69 4.32 -5.46
CA PHE A 137 3.91 4.86 -6.05
C PHE A 137 3.58 5.80 -7.21
N GLY A 138 3.54 7.10 -6.87
CA GLY A 138 3.03 8.18 -7.70
C GLY A 138 1.66 8.68 -7.22
N ILE A 139 1.24 9.86 -7.66
CA ILE A 139 -0.04 10.47 -7.27
C ILE A 139 -1.17 9.94 -8.17
N PRO A 140 -2.21 9.30 -7.58
CA PRO A 140 -3.41 8.89 -8.32
C PRO A 140 -4.11 10.05 -9.03
N GLU A 141 -4.98 9.72 -9.99
CA GLU A 141 -5.75 10.73 -10.73
C GLU A 141 -6.73 11.48 -9.81
N ASP A 142 -7.31 10.77 -8.87
CA ASP A 142 -8.32 11.27 -7.94
C ASP A 142 -8.30 10.56 -6.59
N VAL A 143 -9.03 11.14 -5.64
CA VAL A 143 -9.12 10.68 -4.24
C VAL A 143 -9.83 9.34 -4.17
N GLU A 144 -10.84 9.11 -5.01
CA GLU A 144 -11.61 7.88 -5.11
C GLU A 144 -10.70 6.69 -5.47
N THR A 145 -9.86 6.86 -6.50
CA THR A 145 -8.85 5.87 -6.91
C THR A 145 -7.90 5.59 -5.76
N TYR A 146 -7.41 6.63 -5.08
CA TYR A 146 -6.51 6.46 -3.94
C TYR A 146 -7.18 5.69 -2.79
N ILE A 147 -8.42 6.03 -2.43
CA ILE A 147 -9.21 5.35 -1.39
C ILE A 147 -9.42 3.88 -1.74
N GLN A 148 -9.74 3.56 -2.99
CA GLN A 148 -9.91 2.16 -3.43
C GLN A 148 -8.61 1.35 -3.35
N GLN A 149 -7.47 1.97 -3.63
CA GLN A 149 -6.15 1.33 -3.51
C GLN A 149 -5.83 1.03 -2.04
N ILE A 150 -5.83 2.06 -1.19
CA ILE A 150 -5.44 1.94 0.22
C ILE A 150 -6.44 1.12 1.05
N GLY A 151 -7.71 1.06 0.61
CA GLY A 151 -8.75 0.24 1.22
C GLY A 151 -8.48 -1.27 1.20
N ARG A 152 -7.44 -1.72 0.49
CA ARG A 152 -6.95 -3.12 0.51
C ARG A 152 -6.17 -3.47 1.76
N ALA A 153 -5.58 -2.48 2.43
CA ALA A 153 -4.81 -2.74 3.63
C ALA A 153 -5.73 -3.17 4.79
N GLY A 154 -5.23 -4.07 5.63
CA GLY A 154 -5.76 -4.37 6.96
C GLY A 154 -7.24 -4.72 6.98
N ARG A 155 -7.71 -5.56 6.04
CA ARG A 155 -9.10 -6.04 6.02
C ARG A 155 -9.39 -7.00 7.19
N ASP A 156 -8.35 -7.59 7.77
CA ASP A 156 -8.37 -8.33 9.04
C ASP A 156 -8.47 -7.42 10.30
N GLY A 157 -8.53 -6.10 10.14
CA GLY A 157 -8.61 -5.14 11.24
C GLY A 157 -7.30 -4.92 12.00
N LYS A 158 -6.20 -5.58 11.62
CA LYS A 158 -4.88 -5.41 12.27
C LYS A 158 -4.17 -4.15 11.78
N PRO A 159 -3.19 -3.62 12.54
CA PRO A 159 -2.42 -2.45 12.11
C PRO A 159 -1.83 -2.62 10.72
N SER A 160 -2.05 -1.61 9.88
CA SER A 160 -1.54 -1.55 8.51
C SER A 160 -1.17 -0.11 8.13
N LEU A 161 -0.40 0.05 7.06
CA LEU A 161 0.08 1.35 6.56
C LEU A 161 -0.39 1.59 5.12
N ALA A 162 -0.86 2.81 4.85
CA ALA A 162 -1.12 3.34 3.53
C ALA A 162 -0.18 4.52 3.26
N LEU A 163 0.77 4.33 2.34
CA LEU A 163 1.79 5.33 2.02
C LEU A 163 1.63 5.82 0.58
N LEU A 164 1.48 7.14 0.40
CA LEU A 164 1.60 7.79 -0.90
C LEU A 164 3.05 8.26 -1.10
N LEU A 165 3.72 7.74 -2.13
CA LEU A 165 5.04 8.21 -2.56
C LEU A 165 4.88 9.20 -3.71
N LYS A 166 5.20 10.46 -3.47
CA LYS A 166 5.09 11.53 -4.46
C LYS A 166 6.22 11.43 -5.46
N LEU A 167 5.88 10.99 -6.68
CA LEU A 167 6.73 11.20 -7.84
C LEU A 167 6.54 12.63 -8.37
N PRO A 168 7.55 13.19 -9.06
CA PRO A 168 7.38 14.45 -9.79
C PRO A 168 6.14 14.38 -10.68
N ILE A 169 5.24 15.35 -10.53
CA ILE A 169 4.00 15.41 -11.29
C ILE A 169 4.36 15.66 -12.76
N GLY A 170 4.27 14.61 -13.57
CA GLY A 170 4.41 14.72 -15.02
C GLY A 170 3.19 15.39 -15.66
N LYS A 171 3.01 15.21 -16.97
CA LYS A 171 1.88 15.79 -17.74
C LYS A 171 0.49 15.20 -17.43
N ARG A 172 0.34 14.45 -16.34
CA ARG A 172 -0.92 13.77 -16.02
C ARG A 172 -1.94 14.74 -15.46
N LYS A 173 -3.20 14.55 -15.86
CA LYS A 173 -4.33 15.20 -15.20
C LYS A 173 -4.50 14.55 -13.83
N ILE A 174 -4.39 15.37 -12.80
CA ILE A 174 -4.66 15.01 -11.42
C ILE A 174 -5.68 16.03 -10.94
N SER A 175 -6.74 15.55 -10.32
CA SER A 175 -7.78 16.36 -9.67
C SER A 175 -7.18 17.30 -8.62
N ASN A 176 -7.88 18.42 -8.35
CA ASN A 176 -7.37 19.42 -7.42
C ASN A 176 -7.35 18.88 -5.98
N ASN A 177 -8.41 18.22 -5.53
CA ASN A 177 -8.47 17.59 -4.21
C ASN A 177 -7.34 16.57 -3.97
N MET A 178 -6.94 15.78 -4.97
CA MET A 178 -5.82 14.84 -4.84
C MET A 178 -4.46 15.55 -4.78
N LYS A 179 -4.28 16.65 -5.54
CA LYS A 179 -3.09 17.51 -5.42
C LYS A 179 -3.01 18.16 -4.04
N ASP A 180 -4.13 18.66 -3.53
CA ASP A 180 -4.23 19.30 -2.23
C ASP A 180 -3.93 18.30 -1.12
N TYR A 181 -4.46 17.06 -1.22
CA TYR A 181 -4.10 15.98 -0.31
C TYR A 181 -2.59 15.68 -0.32
N ALA A 182 -1.98 15.58 -1.51
CA ALA A 182 -0.56 15.26 -1.63
C ALA A 182 0.35 16.40 -1.10
N LYS A 183 -0.06 17.65 -1.25
CA LYS A 183 0.69 18.83 -0.77
C LYS A 183 0.42 19.18 0.70
N ASN A 184 -0.71 18.75 1.24
CA ASN A 184 -1.10 19.02 2.62
C ASN A 184 -0.01 18.54 3.60
N SER A 185 0.34 19.41 4.55
CA SER A 185 1.32 19.16 5.60
C SER A 185 0.78 19.49 7.00
N GLU A 186 -0.45 20.01 7.11
CA GLU A 186 -0.96 20.64 8.32
C GLU A 186 -2.22 19.95 8.87
N ILE A 187 -3.11 19.52 7.97
CA ILE A 187 -4.41 18.93 8.30
C ILE A 187 -4.28 17.41 8.35
N CYS A 188 -4.93 16.74 9.31
CA CYS A 188 -4.98 15.29 9.39
C CYS A 188 -5.35 14.63 8.04
N ARG A 189 -4.58 13.62 7.61
CA ARG A 189 -4.80 12.90 6.35
C ARG A 189 -6.22 12.32 6.24
N ARG A 190 -6.73 11.75 7.34
CA ARG A 190 -8.09 11.19 7.40
C ARG A 190 -9.16 12.26 7.18
N LYS A 191 -8.97 13.45 7.77
CA LYS A 191 -9.90 14.57 7.57
C LYS A 191 -9.95 14.94 6.10
N VAL A 192 -8.79 15.15 5.45
CA VAL A 192 -8.75 15.57 4.05
C VAL A 192 -9.30 14.49 3.11
N LEU A 193 -8.96 13.21 3.30
CA LEU A 193 -9.39 12.14 2.39
C LEU A 193 -10.87 11.84 2.43
N PHE A 194 -11.47 11.87 3.63
CA PHE A 194 -12.80 11.34 3.86
C PHE A 194 -13.84 12.43 4.15
N ASN A 195 -13.47 13.71 4.09
CA ASN A 195 -14.37 14.83 4.42
C ASN A 195 -15.68 14.79 3.61
N ASP A 196 -15.56 14.49 2.32
CA ASP A 196 -16.68 14.55 1.38
C ASP A 196 -17.37 13.18 1.20
N MET A 197 -16.98 12.18 2.00
CA MET A 197 -17.54 10.83 1.95
C MET A 197 -18.72 10.69 2.92
N ASP A 198 -19.83 10.18 2.42
CA ASP A 198 -21.04 9.97 3.22
C ASP A 198 -20.75 9.12 4.47
N GLY A 199 -21.33 9.52 5.60
CA GLY A 199 -21.19 8.82 6.88
C GLY A 199 -19.82 8.98 7.55
N HIS A 200 -18.89 9.78 7.01
CA HIS A 200 -17.63 10.05 7.68
C HIS A 200 -17.82 10.91 8.94
N VAL A 201 -17.44 10.34 10.09
CA VAL A 201 -17.24 11.07 11.33
C VAL A 201 -15.78 10.84 11.73
N HIS A 202 -14.99 11.90 11.76
CA HIS A 202 -13.60 11.81 12.19
C HIS A 202 -13.54 11.35 13.65
N LYS A 203 -13.20 10.09 13.89
CA LYS A 203 -13.14 9.53 15.25
C LYS A 203 -11.92 10.08 16.00
N GLU A 204 -12.17 10.84 17.06
CA GLU A 204 -11.12 11.36 17.95
C GLU A 204 -10.43 10.28 18.80
N LYS A 205 -10.93 9.04 18.78
CA LYS A 205 -10.46 7.93 19.63
C LYS A 205 -9.16 7.26 19.16
N ILE A 206 -8.64 7.59 17.97
CA ILE A 206 -7.42 6.97 17.45
C ILE A 206 -6.19 7.69 18.05
N PRO A 207 -5.24 6.97 18.68
CA PRO A 207 -3.99 7.56 19.13
C PRO A 207 -3.29 8.31 17.99
N LYS A 208 -2.81 9.53 18.24
CA LYS A 208 -2.23 10.41 17.20
C LYS A 208 -1.13 9.72 16.38
N CYS A 209 -0.28 8.91 17.00
CA CYS A 209 0.79 8.14 16.36
C CYS A 209 0.31 7.00 15.44
N LEU A 210 -0.94 6.56 15.58
CA LEU A 210 -1.58 5.55 14.72
C LEU A 210 -2.58 6.17 13.73
N CYS A 211 -2.68 7.50 13.70
CA CYS A 211 -3.64 8.19 12.86
C CYS A 211 -3.09 8.46 11.46
N CYS A 212 -2.05 9.29 11.36
CA CYS A 212 -1.34 9.63 10.13
C CYS A 212 0.02 10.29 10.42
N ASP A 213 0.84 10.47 9.40
CA ASP A 213 2.13 11.19 9.44
C ASP A 213 2.03 12.59 10.10
N ILE A 214 1.00 13.37 9.79
CA ILE A 214 0.81 14.73 10.31
C ILE A 214 0.40 14.71 11.79
N CYS A 215 -0.55 13.85 12.16
CA CYS A 215 -0.99 13.71 13.55
C CYS A 215 0.12 13.11 14.42
N GLY A 216 0.89 12.16 13.89
CA GLY A 216 2.00 11.50 14.58
C GLY A 216 3.08 12.47 15.03
N LYS A 217 3.39 13.51 14.23
CA LYS A 217 4.32 14.60 14.62
C LYS A 217 3.88 15.39 15.84
N LYS A 218 2.59 15.37 16.18
CA LYS A 218 1.98 16.08 17.32
C LYS A 218 1.65 15.13 18.47
N CYS A 219 2.24 13.92 18.48
CA CYS A 219 1.94 12.88 19.44
C CYS A 219 2.97 12.87 20.58
N ASP A 220 2.49 12.96 21.81
CA ASP A 220 3.33 13.04 23.02
C ASP A 220 3.31 11.70 23.77
N CYS A 221 3.31 10.58 23.03
CA CYS A 221 3.16 9.25 23.62
C CYS A 221 4.50 8.65 24.03
N LYS A 222 4.60 8.01 25.20
CA LYS A 222 5.83 7.33 25.64
C LYS A 222 6.31 6.23 24.67
N ASN A 223 5.39 5.57 23.97
CA ASN A 223 5.73 4.57 22.96
C ASN A 223 6.41 5.19 21.71
N CYS A 224 6.19 6.48 21.47
CA CYS A 224 6.75 7.24 20.36
C CYS A 224 8.18 7.71 20.69
N GLU A 225 8.52 7.86 21.98
CA GLU A 225 9.86 8.26 22.46
C GLU A 225 10.87 7.11 22.39
N ASN A 226 10.42 5.87 22.62
CA ASN A 226 11.25 4.65 22.56
C ASN A 226 11.25 3.96 21.20
N SER A 227 10.33 4.33 20.31
CA SER A 227 10.34 3.86 18.93
C SER A 227 10.95 4.98 18.08
N ASN A 228 12.17 4.78 17.60
CA ASN A 228 12.59 5.33 16.31
C ASN A 228 11.63 4.74 15.28
N SER A 229 10.42 5.31 15.21
CA SER A 229 9.19 4.62 14.91
C SER A 229 9.28 3.91 13.57
N SER A 230 9.49 2.60 13.61
CA SER A 230 9.60 1.71 12.46
C SER A 230 8.27 1.56 11.69
N PHE A 231 7.23 2.29 12.11
CA PHE A 231 5.96 2.48 11.41
C PHE A 231 5.94 3.77 10.57
N VAL A 232 6.93 4.64 10.75
CA VAL A 232 7.09 5.91 10.04
C VAL A 232 8.42 5.84 9.30
N MET A 233 8.32 5.84 7.98
CA MET A 233 9.42 5.83 7.01
C MET A 233 9.93 4.43 6.64
N LEU A 234 9.84 4.17 5.34
CA LEU A 234 10.89 3.49 4.61
C LEU A 234 12.23 4.09 5.04
#